data_AF-A0A7Y2YJZ6-F1
#
_entry.id   AF-A0A7Y2YJZ6-F1
#
_cell.length_a   1.000
_cell.length_b   1.000
_cell.length_c   1.000
_cell.angle_alpha   90.00
_cell.angle_beta   90.00
_cell.angle_gamma   90.00
#
_symmetry.space_group_name_H-M   'P 1'
#
loop_
_entity.id
_entity.type
_entity.pdbx_description
1 polymer ?
#
loop_
_entity_poly.entity_id
_entity_poly.type
_entity_poly.pdbx_seq_one_letter_code
_entity_poly.pdbx_strand_id
1 'polypeptide(L)'
;HRTEDHVIGGRSITVSVDNANQIACTDCHDPRLHADARINAHTDTVACQTCHIPQVAIKQATKTHWDWSEAGDESREESDHEYLKIKGSFIYEKNLKPEFRWFNGLANRYLLGDELDPAGLTALNRPKGDIEDPDARIWPFKIHMAVQPYDRLNNYLLQPVTSGEGGYWKEFDWDRALRLGADVTGMDYSGEFGFANTAMYWPQTHMVAPKERALQCKACHCEDGCIDWEMLGYPGDPIKWGSRVRVRAGDARSERAGAGR
;
A
#
# COMPACT_ATOMS: atom_id res chain seq x y z
N HIS A 1 17.65 0.29 -13.08
CA HIS A 1 18.18 1.15 -12.02
C HIS A 1 19.60 1.61 -12.39
N ARG A 2 19.73 2.67 -13.20
CA ARG A 2 21.04 3.23 -13.56
C ARG A 2 21.75 3.67 -12.26
N THR A 3 23.06 3.42 -12.17
CA THR A 3 23.85 3.62 -10.96
C THR A 3 25.10 4.41 -11.30
N GLU A 4 25.41 5.41 -10.48
CA GLU A 4 26.61 6.25 -10.57
C GLU A 4 27.18 6.38 -9.16
N ASP A 5 28.50 6.19 -8.99
CA ASP A 5 29.18 6.20 -7.68
C ASP A 5 28.49 5.35 -6.60
N HIS A 6 27.99 4.17 -7.00
CA HIS A 6 27.20 3.25 -6.17
C HIS A 6 25.87 3.83 -5.64
N VAL A 7 25.45 5.00 -6.11
CA VAL A 7 24.12 5.56 -5.87
C VAL A 7 23.15 4.96 -6.89
N ILE A 8 22.42 3.93 -6.45
CA ILE A 8 21.45 3.22 -7.29
C ILE A 8 20.20 4.08 -7.49
N GLY A 9 19.81 4.31 -8.74
CA GLY A 9 18.58 5.03 -9.09
C GLY A 9 17.31 4.37 -8.54
N GLY A 10 16.29 5.16 -8.25
CA GLY A 10 14.98 4.72 -7.73
C GLY A 10 14.70 5.19 -6.31
N ARG A 11 13.42 5.23 -5.95
CA ARG A 11 12.94 5.60 -4.61
C ARG A 11 12.02 4.50 -4.09
N SER A 12 12.22 4.11 -2.83
CA SER A 12 11.27 3.26 -2.11
C SER A 12 10.29 4.14 -1.33
N ILE A 13 9.01 3.78 -1.40
CA ILE A 13 7.92 4.42 -0.64
C ILE A 13 8.21 4.43 0.88
N THR A 14 8.94 3.43 1.38
CA THR A 14 9.18 3.24 2.82
C THR A 14 10.27 4.14 3.40
N VAL A 15 11.15 4.74 2.60
CA VAL A 15 12.31 5.51 3.12
C VAL A 15 12.54 6.85 2.44
N SER A 16 12.05 7.06 1.21
CA SER A 16 12.37 8.25 0.40
C SER A 16 11.51 9.47 0.75
N VAL A 17 12.10 10.57 1.15
CA VAL A 17 11.36 11.80 1.55
C VAL A 17 11.06 12.74 0.37
N ASP A 18 11.62 12.45 -0.80
CA ASP A 18 11.44 13.18 -2.05
C ASP A 18 11.31 12.21 -3.24
N ASN A 19 11.05 12.79 -4.40
CA ASN A 19 11.02 12.10 -5.68
C ASN A 19 12.31 12.29 -6.50
N ALA A 20 13.35 12.92 -5.92
CA ALA A 20 14.62 13.07 -6.63
C ALA A 20 15.21 11.68 -6.91
N ASN A 21 15.80 11.47 -8.09
CA ASN A 21 16.36 10.17 -8.50
C ASN A 21 15.32 9.03 -8.62
N GLN A 22 14.02 9.34 -8.74
CA GLN A 22 13.00 8.36 -9.12
C GLN A 22 13.22 7.89 -10.57
N ILE A 23 12.91 6.61 -10.82
CA ILE A 23 12.87 6.05 -12.19
C ILE A 23 11.43 6.10 -12.69
N ALA A 24 11.25 6.61 -13.89
CA ALA A 24 9.94 6.73 -14.52
C ALA A 24 9.91 5.99 -15.86
N CYS A 25 8.71 5.57 -16.29
CA CYS A 25 8.50 5.04 -17.64
C CYS A 25 8.92 6.06 -18.71
N THR A 26 8.74 7.35 -18.40
CA THR A 26 9.05 8.48 -19.27
C THR A 26 10.54 8.77 -19.44
N ASP A 27 11.42 8.09 -18.70
CA ASP A 27 12.86 8.17 -18.92
C ASP A 27 13.26 7.53 -20.26
N CYS A 28 12.43 6.63 -20.79
CA CYS A 28 12.66 5.89 -22.04
C CYS A 28 11.49 5.95 -23.03
N HIS A 29 10.26 6.20 -22.57
CA HIS A 29 9.06 6.20 -23.41
C HIS A 29 8.46 7.61 -23.52
N ASP A 30 7.94 7.93 -24.70
CA ASP A 30 7.19 9.18 -24.89
C ASP A 30 5.92 9.18 -24.00
N PRO A 31 5.64 10.25 -23.26
CA PRO A 31 4.43 10.33 -22.42
C PRO A 31 3.12 10.21 -23.22
N ARG A 32 3.15 10.48 -24.53
CA ARG A 32 2.02 10.37 -25.47
C ARG A 32 2.30 9.37 -26.59
N LEU A 33 2.78 8.17 -26.21
CA LEU A 33 3.14 7.11 -27.16
C LEU A 33 1.96 6.42 -27.87
N HIS A 34 0.74 6.51 -27.35
CA HIS A 34 -0.39 5.71 -27.86
C HIS A 34 -1.01 6.32 -29.10
N ALA A 35 -1.45 5.49 -30.04
CA ALA A 35 -2.19 5.96 -31.22
C ALA A 35 -3.57 6.53 -30.86
N ASP A 36 -4.20 6.02 -29.81
CA ASP A 36 -5.48 6.54 -29.31
C ASP A 36 -5.25 7.72 -28.37
N ALA A 37 -5.66 8.92 -28.81
CA ALA A 37 -5.55 10.14 -28.03
C ALA A 37 -6.26 10.07 -26.67
N ARG A 38 -7.30 9.24 -26.53
CA ARG A 38 -7.99 9.04 -25.25
C ARG A 38 -7.08 8.35 -24.25
N ILE A 39 -6.30 7.35 -24.67
CA ILE A 39 -5.34 6.67 -23.78
C ILE A 39 -4.23 7.64 -23.36
N ASN A 40 -3.74 8.46 -24.29
CA ASN A 40 -2.77 9.52 -23.95
C ASN A 40 -3.33 10.49 -22.90
N ALA A 41 -4.59 10.91 -23.02
CA ALA A 41 -5.24 11.76 -22.03
C ALA A 41 -5.38 11.09 -20.64
N HIS A 42 -5.51 9.76 -20.57
CA HIS A 42 -5.52 9.07 -19.27
C HIS A 42 -4.20 9.18 -18.54
N THR A 43 -3.06 9.32 -19.24
CA THR A 43 -1.74 9.39 -18.60
C THR A 43 -1.56 10.61 -17.68
N ASP A 44 -2.40 11.64 -17.84
CA ASP A 44 -2.45 12.81 -16.97
C ASP A 44 -3.02 12.50 -15.57
N THR A 45 -3.66 11.33 -15.39
CA THR A 45 -4.39 10.95 -14.17
C THR A 45 -4.09 9.52 -13.73
N VAL A 46 -3.77 8.61 -14.66
CA VAL A 46 -3.52 7.20 -14.42
C VAL A 46 -2.04 6.92 -14.70
N ALA A 47 -1.36 6.29 -13.75
CA ALA A 47 0.04 5.89 -13.93
C ALA A 47 0.15 4.79 -15.00
N CYS A 48 1.24 4.80 -15.78
CA CYS A 48 1.49 3.77 -16.81
C CYS A 48 1.40 2.35 -16.21
N GLN A 49 1.94 2.20 -14.99
CA GLN A 49 1.92 0.98 -14.20
C GLN A 49 0.51 0.41 -14.02
N THR A 50 -0.50 1.26 -13.78
CA THR A 50 -1.88 0.83 -13.53
C THR A 50 -2.43 0.05 -14.72
N CYS A 51 -2.21 0.55 -15.94
CA CYS A 51 -2.68 -0.14 -17.14
C CYS A 51 -1.76 -1.32 -17.53
N HIS A 52 -0.46 -1.20 -17.30
CA HIS A 52 0.52 -2.15 -17.81
C HIS A 52 0.93 -3.26 -16.84
N ILE A 53 0.52 -3.20 -15.58
CA ILE A 53 0.75 -4.25 -14.57
C ILE A 53 -0.62 -4.74 -14.07
N PRO A 54 -1.37 -5.50 -14.90
CA PRO A 54 -2.74 -5.90 -14.58
C PRO A 54 -2.80 -6.89 -13.41
N GLN A 55 -1.73 -7.69 -13.20
CA GLN A 55 -1.61 -8.70 -12.16
C GLN A 55 -0.14 -8.84 -11.75
N VAL A 56 0.07 -9.17 -10.47
CA VAL A 56 1.37 -9.51 -9.90
C VAL A 56 1.31 -10.92 -9.30
N ALA A 57 2.42 -11.43 -8.76
CA ALA A 57 2.48 -12.79 -8.20
C ALA A 57 2.06 -13.86 -9.24
N ILE A 58 2.48 -13.69 -10.50
CA ILE A 58 2.05 -14.54 -11.64
C ILE A 58 2.58 -15.97 -11.51
N LYS A 59 3.84 -16.11 -11.07
CA LYS A 59 4.52 -17.41 -10.96
C LYS A 59 4.32 -18.05 -9.58
N GLN A 60 4.55 -17.28 -8.53
CA GLN A 60 4.43 -17.69 -7.14
C GLN A 60 3.47 -16.75 -6.41
N ALA A 61 2.70 -17.31 -5.49
CA ALA A 61 1.79 -16.54 -4.66
C ALA A 61 2.57 -15.58 -3.74
N THR A 62 1.97 -14.44 -3.43
CA THR A 62 2.50 -13.50 -2.44
C THR A 62 1.63 -13.51 -1.19
N LYS A 63 2.26 -13.36 -0.03
CA LYS A 63 1.53 -13.07 1.21
C LYS A 63 0.82 -11.72 1.09
N THR A 64 -0.49 -11.68 1.35
CA THR A 64 -1.34 -10.48 1.40
C THR A 64 -1.83 -10.19 2.82
N HIS A 65 -1.92 -11.21 3.67
CA HIS A 65 -2.23 -11.07 5.10
C HIS A 65 -1.23 -11.81 5.97
N TRP A 66 -0.92 -11.26 7.14
CA TRP A 66 -0.15 -11.91 8.20
C TRP A 66 -0.76 -11.62 9.57
N ASP A 67 -1.35 -12.63 10.22
CA ASP A 67 -1.83 -12.53 11.58
C ASP A 67 -0.84 -13.09 12.60
N TRP A 68 -0.15 -12.24 13.37
CA TRP A 68 0.72 -12.70 14.46
C TRP A 68 -0.04 -13.07 15.74
N SER A 69 -1.30 -12.66 15.90
CA SER A 69 -2.08 -12.96 17.10
C SER A 69 -2.38 -14.45 17.24
N GLU A 70 -2.37 -15.17 16.12
CA GLU A 70 -2.58 -16.62 16.08
C GLU A 70 -1.30 -17.44 16.31
N ALA A 71 -0.14 -16.79 16.48
CA ALA A 71 1.13 -17.49 16.68
C ALA A 71 1.18 -18.24 18.02
N GLY A 72 1.92 -19.35 18.06
CA GLY A 72 2.13 -20.16 19.26
C GLY A 72 1.13 -21.31 19.46
N ASP A 73 0.07 -21.40 18.66
CA ASP A 73 -0.91 -22.48 18.74
C ASP A 73 -0.34 -23.81 18.23
N GLU A 74 -0.11 -24.75 19.14
CA GLU A 74 0.40 -26.10 18.86
C GLU A 74 -0.67 -27.05 18.30
N SER A 75 -1.95 -26.70 18.41
CA SER A 75 -3.04 -27.56 17.95
C SER A 75 -3.27 -27.49 16.45
N ARG A 76 -2.67 -26.50 15.77
CA ARG A 76 -2.79 -26.27 14.33
C ARG A 76 -1.66 -26.93 13.56
N GLU A 77 -2.00 -27.54 12.45
CA GLU A 77 -1.02 -28.08 11.50
C GLU A 77 -0.26 -26.94 10.79
N GLU A 78 1.06 -27.08 10.71
CA GLU A 78 1.90 -26.10 10.01
C GLU A 78 1.85 -26.27 8.49
N SER A 79 1.74 -25.14 7.79
CA SER A 79 1.73 -25.03 6.34
C SER A 79 2.34 -23.68 5.94
N ASP A 80 3.37 -23.71 5.08
CA ASP A 80 4.16 -22.53 4.69
C ASP A 80 3.32 -21.34 4.17
N HIS A 81 2.10 -21.60 3.66
CA HIS A 81 1.22 -20.59 3.08
C HIS A 81 -0.08 -20.34 3.86
N GLU A 82 -0.28 -21.01 5.00
CA GLU A 82 -1.51 -20.84 5.80
C GLU A 82 -1.22 -20.57 7.27
N TYR A 83 -0.28 -21.30 7.89
CA TYR A 83 0.02 -21.17 9.31
C TYR A 83 1.41 -21.70 9.65
N LEU A 84 2.15 -20.95 10.46
CA LEU A 84 3.36 -21.46 11.12
C LEU A 84 3.29 -21.07 12.60
N LYS A 85 3.53 -22.00 13.52
CA LYS A 85 3.51 -21.75 14.97
C LYS A 85 4.38 -20.55 15.35
N ILE A 86 5.54 -20.44 14.71
CA ILE A 86 6.50 -19.35 14.96
C ILE A 86 6.06 -17.98 14.44
N LYS A 87 4.99 -17.89 13.64
CA LYS A 87 4.62 -16.67 12.89
C LYS A 87 3.11 -16.37 12.89
N GLY A 88 2.25 -17.31 13.24
CA GLY A 88 0.79 -17.16 13.11
C GLY A 88 0.31 -17.50 11.70
N SER A 89 -0.82 -16.93 11.26
CA SER A 89 -1.46 -17.30 10.00
C SER A 89 -1.20 -16.33 8.86
N PHE A 90 -1.41 -16.83 7.64
CA PHE A 90 -1.19 -16.10 6.41
C PHE A 90 -2.35 -16.27 5.43
N ILE A 91 -2.52 -15.27 4.59
CA ILE A 91 -3.26 -15.40 3.34
C ILE A 91 -2.27 -15.15 2.21
N TYR A 92 -2.23 -16.06 1.25
CA TYR A 92 -1.42 -15.95 0.05
C TYR A 92 -2.31 -15.90 -1.19
N GLU A 93 -1.93 -15.04 -2.13
CA GLU A 93 -2.66 -14.86 -3.38
C GLU A 93 -1.73 -14.97 -4.58
N LYS A 94 -2.19 -15.70 -5.60
CA LYS A 94 -1.53 -15.83 -6.91
C LYS A 94 -2.32 -15.06 -7.94
N ASN A 95 -1.63 -14.47 -8.93
CA ASN A 95 -2.24 -13.59 -9.94
C ASN A 95 -3.00 -12.42 -9.30
N LEU A 96 -2.46 -11.88 -8.21
CA LEU A 96 -3.04 -10.79 -7.44
C LEU A 96 -3.29 -9.59 -8.36
N LYS A 97 -4.54 -9.10 -8.39
CA LYS A 97 -4.88 -7.83 -9.03
C LYS A 97 -4.49 -6.70 -8.08
N PRO A 98 -3.68 -5.73 -8.50
CA PRO A 98 -3.33 -4.61 -7.64
C PRO A 98 -4.56 -3.78 -7.27
N GLU A 99 -4.53 -3.21 -6.07
CA GLU A 99 -5.47 -2.20 -5.64
C GLU A 99 -5.02 -0.82 -6.11
N PHE A 100 -5.97 0.04 -6.50
CA PHE A 100 -5.64 1.36 -7.01
C PHE A 100 -5.75 2.42 -5.93
N ARG A 101 -4.76 3.31 -5.83
CA ARG A 101 -4.74 4.45 -4.90
C ARG A 101 -4.12 5.66 -5.57
N TRP A 102 -4.52 6.85 -5.14
CA TRP A 102 -3.80 8.07 -5.49
C TRP A 102 -2.39 8.06 -4.89
N PHE A 103 -1.42 8.49 -5.67
CA PHE A 103 -0.03 8.57 -5.26
C PHE A 103 0.72 9.66 -6.03
N ASN A 104 1.34 10.57 -5.29
CA ASN A 104 2.20 11.65 -5.81
C ASN A 104 3.70 11.34 -5.68
N GLY A 105 4.06 10.10 -5.34
CA GLY A 105 5.45 9.67 -5.11
C GLY A 105 5.87 9.68 -3.65
N LEU A 106 5.12 10.35 -2.76
CA LEU A 106 5.43 10.46 -1.33
C LEU A 106 4.46 9.64 -0.47
N ALA A 107 4.86 9.31 0.75
CA ALA A 107 4.05 8.59 1.71
C ALA A 107 4.22 9.16 3.12
N ASN A 108 3.18 8.99 3.95
CA ASN A 108 3.35 9.06 5.40
C ASN A 108 4.15 7.84 5.87
N ARG A 109 4.68 7.89 7.08
CA ARG A 109 5.39 6.76 7.69
C ARG A 109 5.01 6.67 9.15
N TYR A 110 4.69 5.46 9.56
CA TYR A 110 4.72 5.10 10.96
C TYR A 110 6.18 4.94 11.37
N LEU A 111 6.61 5.75 12.33
CA LEU A 111 7.90 5.67 12.98
C LEU A 111 7.77 4.96 14.33
N LEU A 112 8.91 4.52 14.83
CA LEU A 112 9.00 3.86 16.12
C LEU A 112 8.48 4.81 17.22
N GLY A 113 7.46 4.38 17.97
CA GLY A 113 6.81 5.17 19.01
C GLY A 113 5.64 6.04 18.56
N ASP A 114 5.31 6.09 17.26
CA ASP A 114 4.10 6.77 16.79
C ASP A 114 2.84 6.08 17.36
N GLU A 115 1.80 6.85 17.64
CA GLU A 115 0.54 6.30 18.11
C GLU A 115 -0.19 5.51 17.00
N LEU A 116 -0.94 4.49 17.40
CA LEU A 116 -1.84 3.76 16.51
C LEU A 116 -2.99 4.65 16.02
N ASP A 117 -3.48 4.34 14.82
CA ASP A 117 -4.65 5.02 14.25
C ASP A 117 -5.93 4.65 15.02
N PRO A 118 -6.65 5.63 15.59
CA PRO A 118 -7.86 5.38 16.37
C PRO A 118 -9.03 4.84 15.53
N ALA A 119 -8.98 4.95 14.20
CA ALA A 119 -9.96 4.34 13.31
C ALA A 119 -9.78 2.81 13.17
N GLY A 120 -8.75 2.23 13.79
CA GLY A 120 -8.55 0.79 13.96
C GLY A 120 -7.64 0.12 12.93
N LEU A 121 -7.26 0.82 11.84
CA LEU A 121 -6.28 0.33 10.86
C LEU A 121 -5.11 1.31 10.76
N THR A 122 -3.96 0.94 11.32
CA THR A 122 -2.76 1.78 11.29
C THR A 122 -2.01 1.60 9.98
N ALA A 123 -2.00 2.62 9.12
CA ALA A 123 -1.26 2.58 7.87
C ALA A 123 0.23 2.88 8.10
N LEU A 124 1.09 1.89 7.88
CA LEU A 124 2.53 2.00 8.11
C LEU A 124 3.21 2.96 7.12
N ASN A 125 2.69 3.05 5.90
CA ASN A 125 3.25 3.89 4.85
C ASN A 125 2.20 4.39 3.85
N ARG A 126 1.15 5.04 4.35
CA ARG A 126 0.02 5.52 3.52
C ARG A 126 0.51 6.38 2.34
N PRO A 127 0.17 6.03 1.08
CA PRO A 127 0.46 6.86 -0.08
C PRO A 127 -0.17 8.25 0.07
N LYS A 128 0.58 9.31 -0.28
CA LYS A 128 0.07 10.69 -0.32
C LYS A 128 -0.50 11.02 -1.70
N GLY A 129 -1.44 11.95 -1.70
CA GLY A 129 -2.16 12.41 -2.88
C GLY A 129 -3.61 11.94 -2.87
N ASP A 130 -4.44 12.67 -3.58
CA ASP A 130 -5.86 12.44 -3.75
C ASP A 130 -6.30 12.96 -5.13
N ILE A 131 -7.61 13.01 -5.38
CA ILE A 131 -8.16 13.50 -6.63
C ILE A 131 -7.88 14.99 -6.87
N GLU A 132 -7.63 15.76 -5.81
CA GLU A 132 -7.36 17.20 -5.79
C GLU A 132 -5.87 17.55 -5.95
N ASP A 133 -4.99 16.61 -5.65
CA ASP A 133 -3.56 16.73 -5.90
C ASP A 133 -3.25 16.63 -7.41
N PRO A 134 -2.77 17.71 -8.06
CA PRO A 134 -2.48 17.70 -9.50
C PRO A 134 -1.31 16.77 -9.87
N ASP A 135 -0.37 16.55 -8.95
CA ASP A 135 0.81 15.71 -9.15
C ASP A 135 0.52 14.23 -8.86
N ALA A 136 -0.56 13.94 -8.13
CA ALA A 136 -1.00 12.59 -7.88
C ALA A 136 -1.57 11.94 -9.15
N ARG A 137 -1.29 10.64 -9.30
CA ARG A 137 -1.93 9.76 -10.27
C ARG A 137 -2.50 8.53 -9.57
N ILE A 138 -3.39 7.81 -10.23
CA ILE A 138 -3.89 6.51 -9.78
C ILE A 138 -2.83 5.46 -10.09
N TRP A 139 -2.28 4.83 -9.05
CA TRP A 139 -1.20 3.83 -9.09
C TRP A 139 -1.67 2.45 -8.62
N PRO A 140 -1.06 1.36 -9.10
CA PRO A 140 -1.31 0.01 -8.61
C PRO A 140 -0.47 -0.29 -7.37
N PHE A 141 -1.11 -0.83 -6.34
CA PHE A 141 -0.48 -1.24 -5.09
C PHE A 141 -0.80 -2.70 -4.78
N LYS A 142 0.19 -3.40 -4.23
CA LYS A 142 -0.05 -4.53 -3.34
C LYS A 142 -0.19 -3.93 -1.95
N ILE A 143 -1.32 -4.17 -1.29
CA ILE A 143 -1.50 -3.82 0.11
C ILE A 143 -1.32 -5.08 0.93
N HIS A 144 -0.41 -5.03 1.91
CA HIS A 144 -0.19 -6.11 2.86
C HIS A 144 -0.83 -5.73 4.18
N MET A 145 -1.80 -6.53 4.60
CA MET A 145 -2.49 -6.38 5.88
C MET A 145 -1.81 -7.23 6.93
N ALA A 146 -1.75 -6.76 8.17
CA ALA A 146 -1.20 -7.56 9.26
C ALA A 146 -1.83 -7.23 10.61
N VAL A 147 -1.84 -8.22 11.49
CA VAL A 147 -2.19 -8.11 12.91
C VAL A 147 -0.89 -8.25 13.70
N GLN A 148 -0.49 -7.20 14.41
CA GLN A 148 0.85 -7.08 15.01
C GLN A 148 0.78 -6.65 16.48
N PRO A 149 1.74 -7.04 17.35
CA PRO A 149 1.70 -6.70 18.76
C PRO A 149 1.86 -5.19 18.99
N TYR A 150 1.09 -4.67 19.94
CA TYR A 150 1.16 -3.27 20.38
C TYR A 150 1.03 -3.18 21.90
N ASP A 151 1.52 -2.08 22.47
CA ASP A 151 1.40 -1.77 23.90
C ASP A 151 0.03 -1.17 24.22
N ARG A 152 -0.74 -1.78 25.14
CA ARG A 152 -2.10 -1.34 25.43
C ARG A 152 -2.17 0.02 26.13
N LEU A 153 -1.15 0.37 26.91
CA LEU A 153 -1.13 1.62 27.67
C LEU A 153 -0.48 2.74 26.86
N ASN A 154 0.64 2.44 26.19
CA ASN A 154 1.37 3.43 25.42
C ASN A 154 0.84 3.63 23.99
N ASN A 155 -0.05 2.76 23.52
CA ASN A 155 -0.75 2.84 22.24
C ASN A 155 0.15 2.95 20.99
N TYR A 156 1.24 2.17 20.96
CA TYR A 156 2.11 2.03 19.78
C TYR A 156 2.47 0.56 19.51
N LEU A 157 2.85 0.26 18.27
CA LEU A 157 3.40 -1.04 17.87
C LEU A 157 4.70 -1.35 18.61
N LEU A 158 4.83 -2.60 19.04
CA LEU A 158 6.02 -3.11 19.72
C LEU A 158 6.92 -3.87 18.73
N GLN A 159 8.23 -3.88 18.98
CA GLN A 159 9.22 -4.57 18.14
C GLN A 159 9.75 -5.82 18.84
N PRO A 160 9.10 -6.98 18.71
CA PRO A 160 9.50 -8.19 19.42
C PRO A 160 10.86 -8.70 18.93
N VAL A 161 11.68 -9.19 19.87
CA VAL A 161 12.80 -10.07 19.50
C VAL A 161 12.23 -11.43 19.11
N THR A 162 12.28 -11.73 17.81
CA THR A 162 11.69 -12.98 17.27
C THR A 162 12.67 -14.15 17.28
N SER A 163 13.96 -13.90 17.09
CA SER A 163 14.99 -14.95 16.97
C SER A 163 16.13 -14.72 17.98
N GLY A 164 16.97 -15.74 18.18
CA GLY A 164 18.10 -15.67 19.12
C GLY A 164 17.77 -16.28 20.48
N GLU A 165 18.50 -15.86 21.51
CA GLU A 165 18.24 -16.25 22.90
C GLU A 165 17.04 -15.47 23.44
N GLY A 166 16.07 -16.17 24.05
CA GLY A 166 14.85 -15.55 24.55
C GLY A 166 13.84 -15.11 23.49
N GLY A 167 14.16 -15.25 22.21
CA GLY A 167 13.31 -14.82 21.10
C GLY A 167 12.04 -15.68 20.95
N TYR A 168 10.98 -15.06 20.44
CA TYR A 168 9.66 -15.67 20.33
C TYR A 168 9.64 -17.03 19.60
N TRP A 169 10.43 -17.20 18.54
CA TRP A 169 10.45 -18.44 17.74
C TRP A 169 10.95 -19.67 18.50
N LYS A 170 11.57 -19.51 19.67
CA LYS A 170 12.01 -20.61 20.54
C LYS A 170 11.16 -20.73 21.80
N GLU A 171 10.91 -19.59 22.45
CA GLU A 171 10.27 -19.56 23.77
C GLU A 171 8.74 -19.54 23.68
N PHE A 172 8.18 -19.05 22.56
CA PHE A 172 6.75 -18.81 22.38
C PHE A 172 6.10 -17.96 23.48
N ASP A 173 6.89 -17.06 24.07
CA ASP A 173 6.48 -16.12 25.10
C ASP A 173 6.50 -14.69 24.54
N TRP A 174 5.32 -14.13 24.33
CA TRP A 174 5.17 -12.77 23.82
C TRP A 174 5.68 -11.72 24.80
N ASP A 175 5.34 -11.80 26.09
CA ASP A 175 5.77 -10.79 27.08
C ASP A 175 7.30 -10.75 27.15
N ARG A 176 7.96 -11.90 27.20
CA ARG A 176 9.43 -11.99 27.17
C ARG A 176 10.02 -11.40 25.89
N ALA A 177 9.49 -11.77 24.72
CA ALA A 177 9.99 -11.27 23.44
C ALA A 177 9.81 -9.75 23.28
N LEU A 178 8.72 -9.20 23.82
CA LEU A 178 8.40 -7.77 23.79
C LEU A 178 9.27 -6.98 24.78
N ARG A 179 9.54 -7.51 25.98
CA ARG A 179 10.51 -6.92 26.93
C ARG A 179 11.92 -6.83 26.34
N LEU A 180 12.39 -7.92 25.73
CA LEU A 180 13.68 -7.92 25.02
C LEU A 180 13.69 -6.89 23.89
N GLY A 181 12.57 -6.75 23.18
CA GLY A 181 12.38 -5.73 22.15
C GLY A 181 12.47 -4.30 22.67
N ALA A 182 11.81 -4.03 23.79
CA ALA A 182 11.84 -2.75 24.50
C ALA A 182 13.27 -2.38 24.91
N ASP A 183 14.01 -3.31 25.50
CA ASP A 183 15.42 -3.11 25.88
C ASP A 183 16.32 -2.77 24.68
N VAL A 184 16.13 -3.44 23.54
CA VAL A 184 16.90 -3.21 22.31
C VAL A 184 16.56 -1.87 21.66
N THR A 185 15.29 -1.51 21.64
CA THR A 185 14.80 -0.29 20.99
C THR A 185 14.93 0.95 21.86
N GLY A 186 15.06 0.79 23.18
CA GLY A 186 15.00 1.87 24.16
C GLY A 186 13.58 2.43 24.36
N MET A 187 12.56 1.71 23.91
CA MET A 187 11.16 2.07 24.12
C MET A 187 10.65 1.51 25.44
N ASP A 188 9.66 2.18 26.03
CA ASP A 188 8.95 1.64 27.17
C ASP A 188 8.05 0.46 26.74
N TYR A 189 7.90 -0.53 27.61
CA TYR A 189 6.86 -1.54 27.50
C TYR A 189 6.13 -1.66 28.83
N SER A 190 4.83 -1.43 28.80
CA SER A 190 3.97 -1.41 29.99
C SER A 190 3.85 -2.78 30.68
N GLY A 191 4.19 -3.86 29.96
CA GLY A 191 3.87 -5.23 30.37
C GLY A 191 2.47 -5.67 29.93
N GLU A 192 1.71 -4.81 29.26
CA GLU A 192 0.41 -5.14 28.69
C GLU A 192 0.46 -4.98 27.17
N PHE A 193 0.19 -6.07 26.45
CA PHE A 193 0.15 -6.05 25.00
C PHE A 193 -1.20 -6.53 24.46
N GLY A 194 -1.53 -6.07 23.27
CA GLY A 194 -2.60 -6.61 22.43
C GLY A 194 -2.11 -6.75 21.00
N PHE A 195 -3.03 -6.95 20.07
CA PHE A 195 -2.73 -6.95 18.65
C PHE A 195 -3.56 -5.91 17.90
N ALA A 196 -2.93 -5.22 16.96
CA ALA A 196 -3.53 -4.14 16.18
C ALA A 196 -3.43 -4.43 14.68
N ASN A 197 -4.45 -3.99 13.93
CA ASN A 197 -4.45 -4.10 12.48
C ASN A 197 -3.57 -3.02 11.85
N THR A 198 -2.81 -3.42 10.86
CA THR A 198 -1.89 -2.57 10.12
C THR A 198 -1.99 -2.81 8.62
N ALA A 199 -1.71 -1.77 7.84
CA ALA A 199 -1.64 -1.85 6.38
C ALA A 199 -0.31 -1.30 5.87
N MET A 200 0.31 -2.02 4.94
CA MET A 200 1.52 -1.59 4.27
C MET A 200 1.34 -1.59 2.75
N TYR A 201 1.59 -0.45 2.13
CA TYR A 201 1.34 -0.18 0.72
C TYR A 201 2.63 -0.32 -0.07
N TRP A 202 2.63 -1.17 -1.10
CA TRP A 202 3.76 -1.39 -1.99
C TRP A 202 3.38 -1.08 -3.43
N PRO A 203 3.89 0.01 -4.03
CA PRO A 203 3.58 0.34 -5.42
C PRO A 203 4.14 -0.75 -6.35
N GLN A 204 3.34 -1.19 -7.31
CA GLN A 204 3.75 -2.19 -8.28
C GLN A 204 4.43 -1.51 -9.46
N THR A 205 5.72 -1.79 -9.62
CA THR A 205 6.62 -1.11 -10.58
C THR A 205 7.31 -2.07 -11.55
N HIS A 206 7.11 -3.37 -11.37
CA HIS A 206 7.71 -4.45 -12.15
C HIS A 206 6.63 -5.36 -12.74
N MET A 207 7.02 -6.36 -13.53
CA MET A 207 6.08 -7.27 -14.22
C MET A 207 5.15 -6.55 -15.22
N VAL A 208 5.66 -5.50 -15.89
CA VAL A 208 4.99 -4.89 -17.04
C VAL A 208 4.65 -5.98 -18.05
N ALA A 209 3.35 -6.14 -18.31
CA ALA A 209 2.83 -7.12 -19.24
C ALA A 209 3.02 -6.66 -20.69
N PRO A 210 3.03 -7.58 -21.67
CA PRO A 210 2.92 -7.23 -23.08
C PRO A 210 1.71 -6.32 -23.34
N LYS A 211 1.81 -5.40 -24.30
CA LYS A 211 0.78 -4.39 -24.58
C LYS A 211 -0.61 -4.99 -24.85
N GLU A 212 -0.67 -6.19 -25.42
CA GLU A 212 -1.92 -6.92 -25.70
C GLU A 212 -2.65 -7.36 -24.43
N ARG A 213 -1.97 -7.36 -23.27
CA ARG A 213 -2.51 -7.68 -21.95
C ARG A 213 -2.66 -6.47 -21.04
N ALA A 214 -2.37 -5.26 -21.53
CA ALA A 214 -2.65 -4.05 -20.78
C ALA A 214 -4.16 -3.94 -20.50
N LEU A 215 -4.53 -3.35 -19.38
CA LEU A 215 -5.92 -3.09 -19.04
C LEU A 215 -6.58 -2.25 -20.13
N GLN A 216 -7.71 -2.75 -20.64
CA GLN A 216 -8.54 -2.08 -21.62
C GLN A 216 -9.66 -1.31 -20.91
N CYS A 217 -10.39 -0.46 -21.64
CA CYS A 217 -11.42 0.43 -21.08
C CYS A 217 -12.37 -0.30 -20.12
N LYS A 218 -12.85 -1.49 -20.49
CA LYS A 218 -13.80 -2.30 -19.71
C LYS A 218 -13.23 -2.88 -18.41
N ALA A 219 -11.92 -2.85 -18.20
CA ALA A 219 -11.34 -3.24 -16.92
C ALA A 219 -11.55 -2.18 -15.83
N CYS A 220 -11.79 -0.93 -16.22
CA CYS A 220 -12.07 0.17 -15.30
C CYS A 220 -13.52 0.66 -15.42
N HIS A 221 -14.02 0.75 -16.65
CA HIS A 221 -15.34 1.24 -17.01
C HIS A 221 -16.28 0.08 -17.37
N CYS A 222 -16.94 -0.49 -16.36
CA CYS A 222 -17.83 -1.63 -16.55
C CYS A 222 -19.18 -1.41 -15.87
N GLU A 223 -20.21 -2.08 -16.38
CA GLU A 223 -21.62 -1.82 -16.01
C GLU A 223 -21.89 -2.09 -14.52
N ASP A 224 -21.24 -3.10 -13.94
CA ASP A 224 -21.44 -3.54 -12.55
C ASP A 224 -20.41 -2.97 -11.56
N GLY A 225 -19.57 -2.03 -11.97
CA GLY A 225 -18.54 -1.42 -11.12
C GLY A 225 -17.30 -2.31 -10.93
N CYS A 226 -16.23 -1.99 -11.65
CA CYS A 226 -14.95 -2.73 -11.58
C CYS A 226 -13.92 -2.05 -10.69
N ILE A 227 -14.11 -0.76 -10.44
CA ILE A 227 -13.28 0.11 -9.62
C ILE A 227 -14.20 0.79 -8.62
N ASP A 228 -13.78 0.83 -7.37
CA ASP A 228 -14.40 1.68 -6.36
C ASP A 228 -14.02 3.14 -6.62
N TRP A 229 -14.80 3.77 -7.51
CA TRP A 229 -14.58 5.16 -7.93
C TRP A 229 -14.82 6.15 -6.79
N GLU A 230 -15.75 5.85 -5.88
CA GLU A 230 -16.06 6.68 -4.71
C GLU A 230 -14.89 6.73 -3.74
N MET A 231 -14.22 5.60 -3.47
CA MET A 231 -12.99 5.58 -2.68
C MET A 231 -11.87 6.40 -3.33
N LEU A 232 -11.84 6.50 -4.66
CA LEU A 232 -10.91 7.36 -5.40
C LEU A 232 -11.37 8.83 -5.48
N GLY A 233 -12.47 9.20 -4.81
CA GLY A 233 -12.99 10.57 -4.76
C GLY A 233 -13.81 10.98 -5.99
N TYR A 234 -14.13 10.07 -6.90
CA TYR A 234 -15.08 10.33 -7.98
C TYR A 234 -16.52 10.03 -7.51
N PRO A 235 -17.54 10.79 -7.95
CA PRO A 235 -18.95 10.49 -7.65
C PRO A 235 -19.48 9.22 -8.35
N GLY A 236 -18.65 8.57 -9.16
CA GLY A 236 -18.96 7.36 -9.92
C GLY A 236 -18.02 7.23 -11.12
N ASP A 237 -18.35 6.33 -12.05
CA ASP A 237 -17.51 6.07 -13.22
C ASP A 237 -17.22 7.36 -14.04
N PRO A 238 -15.94 7.77 -14.19
CA PRO A 238 -15.56 8.97 -14.93
C PRO A 238 -16.00 8.99 -16.39
N ILE A 239 -16.31 7.85 -17.00
CA ILE A 239 -16.88 7.82 -18.36
C ILE A 239 -18.28 8.47 -18.42
N LYS A 240 -19.00 8.47 -17.29
CA LYS A 240 -20.32 9.09 -17.12
C LYS A 240 -20.20 10.46 -16.44
N TRP A 241 -19.34 10.58 -15.43
CA TRP A 241 -19.27 11.76 -14.56
C TRP A 241 -18.20 12.79 -14.98
N GLY A 242 -17.26 12.41 -15.84
CA GLY A 242 -16.18 13.28 -16.31
C GLY A 242 -14.88 13.11 -15.52
N SER A 243 -13.82 13.75 -16.02
CA SER A 243 -12.48 13.68 -15.42
C SER A 243 -12.38 14.47 -14.11
N ARG A 244 -11.32 14.22 -13.31
CA ARG A 244 -11.06 14.98 -12.08
C ARG A 244 -11.13 16.50 -12.25
N VAL A 245 -10.70 17.04 -13.40
CA VAL A 245 -10.76 18.49 -13.68
C VAL A 245 -12.20 19.01 -13.72
N ARG A 246 -13.15 18.22 -14.23
CA ARG A 246 -14.57 18.62 -14.25
C ARG A 246 -15.21 18.56 -12.87
N VAL A 247 -14.82 17.59 -12.04
CA VAL A 247 -15.27 17.49 -10.64
C VAL A 247 -14.88 18.77 -9.89
N ARG A 248 -13.60 19.16 -9.96
CA ARG A 248 -13.11 20.43 -9.38
C ARG A 248 -13.88 21.66 -9.84
N ALA A 249 -14.17 21.75 -11.13
CA ALA A 249 -14.90 22.87 -11.70
C ALA A 249 -16.39 22.89 -11.28
N GLY A 250 -16.98 21.73 -10.97
CA GLY A 250 -18.32 21.60 -10.42
C GLY A 250 -18.39 22.09 -8.98
N ASP A 251 -17.43 21.68 -8.14
CA ASP A 251 -17.36 22.07 -6.72
C ASP A 251 -17.06 23.56 -6.55
N ALA A 252 -16.12 24.12 -7.34
CA ALA A 252 -15.86 25.55 -7.33
C ALA A 252 -17.07 26.41 -7.74
N ARG A 253 -18.03 25.84 -8.51
CA ARG A 253 -19.28 26.53 -8.86
C ARG A 253 -20.34 26.39 -7.77
N SER A 254 -20.40 25.27 -7.05
CA SER A 254 -21.34 25.07 -5.94
C SER A 254 -20.95 25.89 -4.70
N GLU A 255 -19.65 25.99 -4.38
CA GLU A 255 -19.15 26.85 -3.30
C GLU A 255 -19.41 28.34 -3.55
N ARG A 256 -19.22 28.81 -4.79
CA ARG A 256 -19.57 30.18 -5.19
C ARG A 256 -21.07 30.47 -5.10
N ALA A 257 -21.92 29.45 -5.29
CA ALA A 257 -23.37 29.60 -5.13
C ALA A 257 -23.81 29.54 -3.65
N GLY A 258 -23.03 28.89 -2.78
CA GLY A 258 -23.26 28.80 -1.33
C GLY A 258 -22.76 30.02 -0.54
N ALA A 259 -21.63 30.62 -0.95
CA ALA A 259 -21.07 31.83 -0.31
C ALA A 259 -21.80 33.13 -0.68
N GLY A 260 -22.84 33.05 -1.52
CA GLY A 260 -23.68 34.19 -1.94
C GLY A 260 -25.01 34.29 -1.20
N ARG A 261 -25.16 33.66 -0.02
CA ARG A 261 -26.33 33.79 0.86
C ARG A 261 -25.96 34.36 2.22
#